data_AF-A0A3Q2DGQ5-F1
#
_entry.id   AF-A0A3Q2DGQ5-F1
#
_cell.length_a   1.000
_cell.length_b   1.000
_cell.length_c   1.000
_cell.angle_alpha   90.00
_cell.angle_beta   90.00
_cell.angle_gamma   90.00
#
_symmetry.space_group_name_H-M   'P 1'
#
loop_
_entity.id
_entity.type
_entity.pdbx_description
1 polymer ?
#
loop_
_entity_poly.entity_id
_entity_poly.type
_entity_poly.pdbx_seq_one_letter_code
_entity_poly.pdbx_strand_id
1 'polypeptide(L)'
;MRNIRPNNMEERKTEIGVNSRNSRRPPPSSVNTGGVTEIMAEGGELEFVKRIIHDSLQLKKRLRWYSCMLGKKCSLAPLKEELRKQGVPKVTHTEFCQGRTMRWALAWSFYDDVAVPSPPSKKRKLEKAQKPLAFTLPEAGVKELQASAGSCSSSVDSITALIEKTLTELRVLHKRVPCGQQEKSLLLTAVENTWIHGRQKRREQTRNAGDEDKTPADATTSDNGRPGTPSGNEHFLFKCLLNVIPEGRDVGIEMHWVEGQNKDLMNQLRTYLRNTLLKSVGKV
;
A
#
# COMPACT_ATOMS: atom_id res chain seq x y z
N MET A 1 -50.45 46.99 -10.14
CA MET A 1 -49.12 46.60 -10.67
C MET A 1 -48.33 45.92 -9.56
N ARG A 2 -48.22 44.59 -9.60
CA ARG A 2 -47.40 43.81 -8.65
C ARG A 2 -46.26 43.19 -9.44
N ASN A 3 -45.02 43.50 -9.03
CA ASN A 3 -43.79 43.10 -9.70
C ASN A 3 -43.63 41.58 -9.75
N ILE A 4 -43.53 41.05 -10.97
CA ILE A 4 -43.16 39.68 -11.29
C ILE A 4 -41.64 39.59 -11.13
N ARG A 5 -41.16 38.76 -10.19
CA ARG A 5 -39.74 38.37 -10.14
C ARG A 5 -39.51 37.29 -11.21
N PRO A 6 -38.47 37.40 -12.05
CA PRO A 6 -38.19 36.38 -13.05
C PRO A 6 -37.58 35.13 -12.39
N ASN A 7 -38.05 33.99 -12.87
CA ASN A 7 -37.67 32.64 -12.46
C ASN A 7 -36.28 32.32 -13.06
N ASN A 8 -35.24 32.26 -12.23
CA ASN A 8 -33.89 31.88 -12.66
C ASN A 8 -33.82 30.34 -12.72
N MET A 9 -34.27 29.78 -13.84
CA MET A 9 -34.16 28.36 -14.16
C MET A 9 -32.93 28.13 -15.05
N GLU A 10 -31.74 28.23 -14.46
CA GLU A 10 -30.53 27.62 -15.01
C GLU A 10 -29.43 27.67 -13.95
N GLU A 11 -29.12 26.52 -13.34
CA GLU A 11 -27.77 25.95 -13.37
C GLU A 11 -27.70 24.57 -12.70
N ARG A 12 -27.50 23.59 -13.58
CA ARG A 12 -26.57 22.46 -13.46
C ARG A 12 -26.93 21.33 -12.48
N LYS A 13 -27.64 20.37 -13.08
CA LYS A 13 -27.57 18.91 -12.84
C LYS A 13 -26.21 18.52 -12.24
N THR A 14 -26.18 18.25 -10.94
CA THR A 14 -25.12 17.45 -10.33
C THR A 14 -25.37 16.01 -10.76
N GLU A 15 -24.51 15.50 -11.65
CA GLU A 15 -24.46 14.07 -11.96
C GLU A 15 -24.31 13.30 -10.65
N ILE A 16 -25.34 12.51 -10.31
CA ILE A 16 -25.33 11.57 -9.20
C ILE A 16 -24.45 10.39 -9.63
N GLY A 17 -23.13 10.62 -9.64
CA GLY A 17 -22.15 9.56 -9.75
C GLY A 17 -22.22 8.73 -8.48
N VAL A 18 -22.75 7.50 -8.58
CA VAL A 18 -22.86 6.56 -7.46
C VAL A 18 -21.49 6.45 -6.77
N ASN A 19 -21.37 7.07 -5.59
CA ASN A 19 -20.13 7.08 -4.85
C ASN A 19 -19.94 5.71 -4.20
N SER A 20 -19.23 4.82 -4.88
CA SER A 20 -18.89 3.48 -4.38
C SER A 20 -17.87 3.49 -3.22
N ARG A 21 -17.43 4.67 -2.76
CA ARG A 21 -16.50 4.78 -1.64
C ARG A 21 -17.26 4.59 -0.33
N ASN A 22 -16.82 3.61 0.46
CA ASN A 22 -17.25 3.45 1.84
C ASN A 22 -16.93 4.73 2.64
N SER A 23 -17.92 5.28 3.35
CA SER A 23 -17.78 6.51 4.15
C SER A 23 -16.72 6.40 5.24
N ARG A 24 -16.41 5.18 5.72
CA ARG A 24 -15.34 4.93 6.69
C ARG A 24 -13.93 5.00 6.09
N ARG A 25 -13.79 5.14 4.76
CA ARG A 25 -12.47 5.16 4.11
C ARG A 25 -11.88 6.57 4.18
N PRO A 26 -10.65 6.75 4.69
CA PRO A 26 -10.02 8.06 4.71
C PRO A 26 -9.84 8.63 3.30
N PRO A 27 -9.74 9.97 3.17
CA PRO A 27 -9.55 10.61 1.89
C PRO A 27 -8.30 10.09 1.17
N PRO A 28 -8.28 10.13 -0.17
CA PRO A 28 -7.10 9.73 -0.92
C PRO A 28 -5.89 10.57 -0.49
N SER A 29 -4.74 9.94 -0.29
CA SER A 29 -3.51 10.59 0.14
C SER A 29 -2.77 11.31 -0.99
N SER A 30 -3.23 11.16 -2.23
CA SER A 30 -2.66 11.78 -3.43
C SER A 30 -3.71 12.61 -4.14
N VAL A 31 -3.31 13.79 -4.61
CA VAL A 31 -4.12 14.62 -5.50
C VAL A 31 -4.15 13.96 -6.88
N ASN A 32 -5.32 13.97 -7.54
CA ASN A 32 -5.44 13.52 -8.93
C ASN A 32 -5.00 14.68 -9.84
N THR A 33 -3.96 14.47 -10.64
CA THR A 33 -3.40 15.46 -11.57
C THR A 33 -3.83 15.25 -13.02
N GLY A 34 -4.77 14.33 -13.28
CA GLY A 34 -5.24 14.08 -14.63
C GLY A 34 -6.09 15.22 -15.18
N GLY A 35 -5.94 15.50 -16.47
CA GLY A 35 -6.75 16.48 -17.19
C GLY A 35 -8.21 16.05 -17.30
N VAL A 36 -9.13 16.99 -17.55
CA VAL A 36 -10.59 16.72 -17.57
C VAL A 36 -10.95 15.55 -18.48
N THR A 37 -10.34 15.46 -19.67
CA THR A 37 -10.57 14.38 -20.64
C THR A 37 -10.01 13.02 -20.22
N GLU A 38 -9.06 13.00 -19.28
CA GLU A 38 -8.47 11.77 -18.74
C GLU A 38 -9.27 11.22 -17.55
N ILE A 39 -9.92 12.11 -16.78
CA ILE A 39 -10.59 11.75 -15.52
C ILE A 39 -12.12 11.71 -15.63
N MET A 40 -12.69 12.35 -16.66
CA MET A 40 -14.13 12.44 -16.88
C MET A 40 -14.47 11.99 -18.30
N ALA A 41 -15.58 11.29 -18.41
CA ALA A 41 -16.21 10.96 -19.66
C ALA A 41 -17.72 11.13 -19.49
N GLU A 42 -18.41 11.54 -20.55
CA GLU A 42 -19.88 11.61 -20.54
C GLU A 42 -20.48 10.23 -20.21
N GLY A 43 -21.37 10.18 -19.21
CA GLY A 43 -21.92 8.94 -18.66
C GLY A 43 -20.94 8.12 -17.81
N GLY A 44 -19.75 8.67 -17.53
CA GLY A 44 -18.70 8.07 -16.72
C GLY A 44 -18.04 6.83 -17.33
N GLU A 45 -17.28 6.11 -16.50
CA GLU A 45 -16.55 4.90 -16.88
C GLU A 45 -17.47 3.84 -17.53
N LEU A 46 -18.71 3.71 -17.06
CA LEU A 46 -19.64 2.70 -17.56
C LEU A 46 -20.00 2.93 -19.03
N GLU A 47 -20.46 4.13 -19.38
CA GLU A 47 -20.85 4.46 -20.75
C GLU A 47 -19.63 4.55 -21.67
N PHE A 48 -18.49 5.03 -21.16
CA PHE A 48 -17.23 5.00 -21.91
C PHE A 48 -16.87 3.59 -22.38
N VAL A 49 -16.93 2.59 -21.48
CA VAL A 49 -16.61 1.21 -21.84
C VAL A 49 -17.69 0.57 -22.71
N LYS A 50 -18.98 0.93 -22.54
CA LYS A 50 -20.04 0.48 -23.46
C LYS A 50 -19.80 0.94 -24.90
N ARG A 51 -19.29 2.16 -25.11
CA ARG A 51 -18.89 2.62 -26.46
C ARG A 51 -17.79 1.72 -27.05
N ILE A 52 -16.77 1.38 -26.26
CA ILE A 52 -15.71 0.45 -26.69
C ILE A 52 -16.30 -0.94 -27.02
N ILE A 53 -17.26 -1.43 -26.23
CA ILE A 53 -17.97 -2.68 -26.53
C ILE A 53 -18.68 -2.57 -27.87
N HIS A 54 -19.42 -1.49 -28.11
CA HIS A 54 -20.14 -1.26 -29.37
C HIS A 54 -19.20 -1.20 -30.59
N ASP A 55 -18.08 -0.49 -30.49
CA ASP A 55 -17.05 -0.45 -31.54
C ASP A 55 -16.47 -1.84 -31.81
N SER A 56 -16.27 -2.64 -30.75
CA SER A 56 -15.79 -4.01 -30.87
C SER A 56 -16.76 -4.93 -31.62
N LEU A 57 -18.08 -4.65 -31.60
CA LEU A 57 -19.07 -5.41 -32.37
C LEU A 57 -18.95 -5.15 -33.88
N GLN A 58 -18.43 -3.99 -34.27
CA GLN A 58 -18.15 -3.65 -35.67
C GLN A 58 -16.81 -4.26 -36.11
N LEU A 59 -15.78 -4.15 -35.27
CA LEU A 59 -14.43 -4.61 -35.57
C LEU A 59 -14.25 -6.14 -35.44
N LYS A 60 -15.00 -6.78 -34.54
CA LYS A 60 -15.00 -8.23 -34.27
C LYS A 60 -13.59 -8.82 -34.22
N LYS A 61 -13.27 -9.68 -35.18
CA LYS A 61 -12.01 -10.42 -35.28
C LYS A 61 -10.83 -9.58 -35.81
N ARG A 62 -10.99 -8.27 -36.06
CA ARG A 62 -9.84 -7.39 -36.39
C ARG A 62 -8.84 -7.27 -35.25
N LEU A 63 -9.30 -7.37 -34.00
CA LEU A 63 -8.45 -7.46 -32.83
C LEU A 63 -8.71 -8.78 -32.11
N ARG A 64 -7.63 -9.44 -31.65
CA ARG A 64 -7.74 -10.71 -30.93
C ARG A 64 -8.33 -10.54 -29.54
N TRP A 65 -8.00 -9.43 -28.88
CA TRP A 65 -8.49 -9.09 -27.55
C TRP A 65 -8.82 -7.61 -27.47
N TYR A 66 -9.96 -7.32 -26.89
CA TYR A 66 -10.34 -5.99 -26.40
C TYR A 66 -10.22 -6.02 -24.89
N SER A 67 -9.73 -4.94 -24.28
CA SER A 67 -9.62 -4.86 -22.83
C SER A 67 -9.73 -3.43 -22.33
N CYS A 68 -10.29 -3.25 -21.14
CA CYS A 68 -10.32 -1.96 -20.46
C CYS A 68 -10.08 -2.12 -18.96
N MET A 69 -9.33 -1.18 -18.38
CA MET A 69 -9.15 -1.09 -16.92
C MET A 69 -10.32 -0.32 -16.30
N LEU A 70 -10.84 -0.84 -15.20
CA LEU A 70 -11.96 -0.28 -14.45
C LEU A 70 -11.47 0.20 -13.07
N GLY A 71 -11.75 1.46 -12.78
CA GLY A 71 -11.51 2.10 -11.49
C GLY A 71 -12.52 1.70 -10.42
N LYS A 72 -13.74 1.31 -10.81
CA LYS A 72 -14.83 1.01 -9.88
C LYS A 72 -15.30 -0.44 -10.02
N LYS A 73 -15.37 -1.17 -8.90
CA LYS A 73 -15.85 -2.56 -8.87
C LYS A 73 -17.29 -2.70 -9.37
N CYS A 74 -18.13 -1.70 -9.07
CA CYS A 74 -19.53 -1.69 -9.45
C CYS A 74 -19.75 -1.61 -10.97
N SER A 75 -18.75 -1.15 -11.74
CA SER A 75 -18.82 -1.13 -13.22
C SER A 75 -18.73 -2.53 -13.83
N LEU A 76 -18.09 -3.49 -13.14
CA LEU A 76 -17.76 -4.79 -13.72
C LEU A 76 -19.01 -5.63 -14.03
N ALA A 77 -19.97 -5.68 -13.11
CA ALA A 77 -21.20 -6.46 -13.28
C ALA A 77 -22.06 -6.00 -14.48
N PRO A 78 -22.43 -4.71 -14.62
CA PRO A 78 -23.22 -4.25 -15.76
C PRO A 78 -22.47 -4.39 -17.11
N LEU A 79 -21.15 -4.22 -17.14
CA LEU A 79 -20.38 -4.40 -18.38
C LEU A 79 -20.28 -5.88 -18.81
N LYS A 80 -20.14 -6.80 -17.87
CA LYS A 80 -20.21 -8.23 -18.17
C LYS A 80 -21.59 -8.63 -18.70
N GLU A 81 -22.64 -8.05 -18.14
CA GLU A 81 -24.01 -8.28 -18.59
C GLU A 81 -24.24 -7.71 -20.00
N GLU A 82 -23.67 -6.55 -20.32
CA GLU A 82 -23.71 -5.99 -21.67
C GLU A 82 -23.02 -6.93 -22.68
N LEU A 83 -21.80 -7.39 -22.40
CA LEU A 83 -21.09 -8.35 -23.25
C LEU A 83 -21.88 -9.65 -23.45
N ARG A 84 -22.57 -10.12 -22.40
CA ARG A 84 -23.44 -11.30 -22.47
C ARG A 84 -24.63 -11.07 -23.39
N LYS A 85 -25.31 -9.93 -23.27
CA LYS A 85 -26.44 -9.55 -24.13
C LYS A 85 -26.06 -9.46 -25.60
N GLN A 86 -24.86 -8.94 -25.88
CA GLN A 86 -24.32 -8.81 -27.23
C GLN A 86 -23.74 -10.13 -27.80
N GLY A 87 -23.81 -11.23 -27.04
CA GLY A 87 -23.38 -12.55 -27.52
C GLY A 87 -21.87 -12.70 -27.69
N VAL A 88 -21.06 -11.96 -26.94
CA VAL A 88 -19.60 -12.06 -27.03
C VAL A 88 -19.11 -13.40 -26.46
N PRO A 89 -18.40 -14.25 -27.23
CA PRO A 89 -18.19 -15.65 -26.86
C PRO A 89 -17.19 -15.84 -25.73
N LYS A 90 -16.17 -14.98 -25.62
CA LYS A 90 -15.12 -15.08 -24.61
C LYS A 90 -15.07 -13.80 -23.79
N VAL A 91 -15.28 -13.92 -22.48
CA VAL A 91 -15.20 -12.81 -21.53
C VAL A 91 -14.41 -13.25 -20.30
N THR A 92 -13.44 -12.44 -19.89
CA THR A 92 -12.68 -12.65 -18.65
C THR A 92 -12.44 -11.33 -17.93
N HIS A 93 -12.07 -11.43 -16.66
CA HIS A 93 -11.73 -10.26 -15.85
C HIS A 93 -10.64 -10.61 -14.84
N THR A 94 -9.94 -9.58 -14.37
CA THR A 94 -8.94 -9.72 -13.31
C THR A 94 -9.00 -8.54 -12.34
N GLU A 95 -8.26 -8.66 -11.23
CA GLU A 95 -8.06 -7.60 -10.27
C GLU A 95 -6.57 -7.25 -10.17
N PHE A 96 -6.25 -5.96 -10.17
CA PHE A 96 -4.92 -5.45 -9.87
C PHE A 96 -4.93 -4.88 -8.46
N CYS A 97 -4.11 -5.45 -7.59
CA CYS A 97 -3.97 -5.04 -6.19
C CYS A 97 -2.58 -4.41 -6.00
N GLN A 98 -2.50 -3.08 -5.92
CA GLN A 98 -1.26 -2.32 -5.75
C GLN A 98 -1.40 -1.47 -4.47
N GLY A 99 -0.94 -2.04 -3.35
CA GLY A 99 -1.18 -1.48 -2.00
C GLY A 99 -2.67 -1.26 -1.75
N ARG A 100 -3.04 -0.02 -1.37
CA ARG A 100 -4.43 0.36 -1.07
C ARG A 100 -5.30 0.56 -2.31
N THR A 101 -4.70 0.62 -3.50
CA THR A 101 -5.41 0.90 -4.75
C THR A 101 -5.74 -0.42 -5.43
N MET A 102 -7.04 -0.68 -5.55
CA MET A 102 -7.56 -1.77 -6.35
C MET A 102 -8.08 -1.23 -7.68
N ARG A 103 -7.80 -1.97 -8.74
CA ARG A 103 -8.38 -1.80 -10.08
C ARG A 103 -8.87 -3.16 -10.56
N TRP A 104 -9.80 -3.13 -11.49
CA TRP A 104 -10.24 -4.32 -12.22
C TRP A 104 -9.85 -4.16 -13.67
N ALA A 105 -9.79 -5.24 -14.41
CA ALA A 105 -9.74 -5.18 -15.86
C ALA A 105 -10.74 -6.18 -16.42
N LEU A 106 -11.41 -5.77 -17.50
CA LEU A 106 -12.34 -6.58 -18.25
C LEU A 106 -11.74 -6.80 -19.64
N ALA A 107 -11.77 -8.03 -20.13
CA ALA A 107 -11.28 -8.37 -21.46
C ALA A 107 -12.24 -9.32 -22.17
N TRP A 108 -12.34 -9.18 -23.49
CA TRP A 108 -13.22 -10.00 -24.31
C TRP A 108 -12.65 -10.25 -25.71
N SER A 109 -13.15 -11.31 -26.35
CA SER A 109 -12.73 -11.72 -27.69
C SER A 109 -13.90 -12.32 -28.48
N PHE A 110 -13.83 -12.17 -29.80
CA PHE A 110 -14.71 -12.80 -30.78
C PHE A 110 -14.10 -14.06 -31.43
N TYR A 111 -12.91 -14.45 -30.99
CA TYR A 111 -12.25 -15.68 -31.41
C TYR A 111 -12.66 -16.85 -30.51
N ASP A 112 -12.83 -18.03 -31.10
CA ASP A 112 -13.21 -19.25 -30.37
C ASP A 112 -11.97 -20.00 -29.83
N ASP A 113 -10.85 -19.87 -30.53
CA ASP A 113 -9.55 -20.54 -30.33
C ASP A 113 -8.62 -19.84 -29.33
N VAL A 114 -9.03 -18.70 -28.76
CA VAL A 114 -8.22 -18.03 -27.75
C VAL A 114 -8.38 -18.69 -26.38
N ALA A 115 -7.25 -19.02 -25.76
CA ALA A 115 -7.22 -19.45 -24.37
C ALA A 115 -7.68 -18.30 -23.47
N VAL A 116 -8.69 -18.55 -22.64
CA VAL A 116 -9.22 -17.56 -21.70
C VAL A 116 -8.58 -17.76 -20.33
N PRO A 117 -7.78 -16.79 -19.83
CA PRO A 117 -7.25 -16.87 -18.48
C PRO A 117 -8.38 -16.93 -17.46
N SER A 118 -8.29 -17.87 -16.52
CA SER A 118 -9.26 -18.00 -15.43
C SER A 118 -9.28 -16.71 -14.60
N PRO A 119 -10.45 -16.12 -14.32
CA PRO A 119 -10.54 -15.02 -13.38
C PRO A 119 -9.97 -15.38 -11.99
N PRO A 120 -9.53 -14.40 -11.19
CA PRO A 120 -9.03 -14.65 -9.85
C PRO A 120 -10.08 -15.40 -9.02
N SER A 121 -9.74 -16.61 -8.56
CA SER A 121 -10.59 -17.36 -7.65
C SER A 121 -10.43 -16.85 -6.22
N LYS A 122 -11.52 -16.82 -5.44
CA LYS A 122 -11.47 -16.49 -4.00
C LYS A 122 -10.47 -17.39 -3.25
N LYS A 123 -10.29 -18.64 -3.71
CA LYS A 123 -9.37 -19.63 -3.13
C LYS A 123 -7.88 -19.32 -3.40
N ARG A 124 -7.52 -18.75 -4.56
CA ARG A 124 -6.11 -18.39 -4.88
C ARG A 124 -5.51 -17.37 -3.90
N LYS A 125 -6.34 -16.56 -3.22
CA LYS A 125 -5.90 -15.59 -2.21
C LYS A 125 -5.59 -16.23 -0.85
N LEU A 126 -6.16 -17.40 -0.54
CA LEU A 126 -6.02 -18.07 0.75
C LEU A 126 -4.97 -19.20 0.71
N GLU A 127 -4.82 -19.89 -0.42
CA GLU A 127 -4.03 -21.15 -0.50
C GLU A 127 -2.58 -21.00 -0.93
N LYS A 128 -2.14 -19.87 -1.50
CA LYS A 128 -0.70 -19.65 -1.62
C LYS A 128 -0.19 -19.32 -0.23
N ALA A 129 0.47 -20.29 0.44
CA ALA A 129 1.37 -20.02 1.57
C ALA A 129 2.20 -18.80 1.18
N GLN A 130 1.87 -17.65 1.76
CA GLN A 130 2.39 -16.37 1.31
C GLN A 130 3.88 -16.41 1.61
N LYS A 131 4.69 -16.38 0.54
CA LYS A 131 6.15 -16.29 0.67
C LYS A 131 6.47 -15.14 1.63
N PRO A 132 7.37 -15.35 2.60
CA PRO A 132 7.74 -14.30 3.53
C PRO A 132 8.22 -13.07 2.77
N LEU A 133 7.99 -11.88 3.34
CA LEU A 133 8.59 -10.67 2.79
C LEU A 133 10.08 -10.72 3.09
N ALA A 134 10.87 -11.13 2.11
CA ALA A 134 12.31 -11.33 2.27
C ALA A 134 13.13 -10.27 1.54
N PHE A 135 14.32 -9.94 2.05
CA PHE A 135 15.39 -9.31 1.29
C PHE A 135 16.74 -9.81 1.76
N THR A 136 17.70 -9.85 0.84
CA THR A 136 19.07 -10.31 1.12
C THR A 136 20.01 -9.11 1.15
N LEU A 137 20.93 -9.11 2.12
CA LEU A 137 22.05 -8.19 2.21
C LEU A 137 23.31 -8.88 1.67
N PRO A 138 23.89 -8.38 0.56
CA PRO A 138 25.10 -8.96 -0.01
C PRO A 138 26.32 -8.87 0.92
N GLU A 139 27.23 -9.83 0.85
CA GLU A 139 28.47 -9.95 1.63
C GLU A 139 29.24 -8.62 1.73
N ALA A 140 29.34 -7.87 0.63
CA ALA A 140 30.04 -6.58 0.61
C ALA A 140 29.43 -5.58 1.61
N GLY A 141 28.11 -5.50 1.68
CA GLY A 141 27.42 -4.64 2.64
C GLY A 141 27.47 -5.17 4.07
N VAL A 142 27.47 -6.50 4.24
CA VAL A 142 27.62 -7.13 5.55
C VAL A 142 28.97 -6.78 6.17
N LYS A 143 30.07 -6.87 5.40
CA LYS A 143 31.42 -6.55 5.86
C LYS A 143 31.59 -5.10 6.28
N GLU A 144 31.00 -4.16 5.52
CA GLU A 144 31.04 -2.74 5.86
C GLU A 144 30.26 -2.44 7.16
N LEU A 145 29.10 -3.07 7.32
CA LEU A 145 28.32 -2.95 8.56
C LEU A 145 29.05 -3.56 9.76
N GLN A 146 29.78 -4.67 9.58
CA GLN A 146 30.62 -5.27 10.62
C GLN A 146 31.79 -4.37 11.03
N ALA A 147 32.42 -3.67 10.08
CA ALA A 147 33.51 -2.73 10.38
C ALA A 147 33.04 -1.59 11.31
N SER A 148 31.76 -1.21 11.23
CA SER A 148 31.15 -0.19 12.10
C SER A 148 30.75 -0.69 13.50
N ALA A 149 30.65 -2.01 13.71
CA ALA A 149 30.00 -2.62 14.89
C ALA A 149 30.97 -3.08 16.00
N GLY A 150 32.29 -3.04 15.78
CA GLY A 150 33.28 -3.48 16.78
C GLY A 150 33.31 -5.00 16.98
N SER A 151 34.44 -5.49 17.50
CA SER A 151 34.88 -6.89 17.46
C SER A 151 33.94 -7.91 18.14
N CYS A 152 33.85 -9.11 17.53
CA CYS A 152 33.45 -10.42 18.11
C CYS A 152 31.99 -10.94 17.95
N SER A 153 31.17 -10.50 17.00
CA SER A 153 29.85 -11.12 16.75
C SER A 153 29.69 -11.66 15.32
N SER A 154 28.85 -12.70 15.14
CA SER A 154 28.59 -13.25 13.80
C SER A 154 27.93 -12.19 12.89
N SER A 155 28.00 -12.36 11.56
CA SER A 155 27.34 -11.43 10.61
C SER A 155 25.85 -11.28 10.90
N VAL A 156 25.21 -12.37 11.29
CA VAL A 156 23.81 -12.41 11.72
C VAL A 156 23.60 -11.56 12.98
N ASP A 157 24.44 -11.73 14.01
CA ASP A 157 24.34 -10.97 15.26
C ASP A 157 24.50 -9.45 15.06
N SER A 158 25.49 -9.04 14.25
CA SER A 158 25.73 -7.63 13.93
C SER A 158 24.52 -6.99 13.24
N ILE A 159 23.92 -7.70 12.27
CA ILE A 159 22.74 -7.23 11.55
C ILE A 159 21.51 -7.23 12.45
N THR A 160 21.34 -8.26 13.29
CA THR A 160 20.26 -8.29 14.29
C THR A 160 20.36 -7.11 15.24
N ALA A 161 21.55 -6.78 15.77
CA ALA A 161 21.73 -5.63 16.65
C ALA A 161 21.39 -4.30 15.97
N LEU A 162 21.77 -4.12 14.69
CA LEU A 162 21.41 -2.93 13.92
C LEU A 162 19.90 -2.83 13.65
N ILE A 163 19.24 -3.96 13.39
CA ILE A 163 17.79 -4.04 13.26
C ILE A 163 17.11 -3.69 14.59
N GLU A 164 17.54 -4.26 15.71
CA GLU A 164 17.01 -3.95 17.06
C GLU A 164 17.18 -2.46 17.40
N LYS A 165 18.35 -1.87 17.11
CA LYS A 165 18.58 -0.43 17.25
C LYS A 165 17.58 0.38 16.42
N THR A 166 17.42 0.04 15.15
CA THR A 166 16.49 0.73 14.24
C THR A 166 15.04 0.59 14.71
N LEU A 167 14.64 -0.59 15.17
CA LEU A 167 13.28 -0.84 15.70
C LEU A 167 13.03 -0.05 16.99
N THR A 168 14.05 0.07 17.86
CA THR A 168 13.99 0.89 19.08
C THR A 168 13.80 2.37 18.74
N GLU A 169 14.56 2.91 17.78
CA GLU A 169 14.41 4.29 17.29
C GLU A 169 13.01 4.54 16.70
N LEU A 170 12.44 3.53 16.05
CA LEU A 170 11.08 3.56 15.51
C LEU A 170 10.00 3.30 16.57
N ARG A 171 10.33 3.04 17.84
CA ARG A 171 9.36 2.66 18.88
C ARG A 171 8.53 1.42 18.50
N VAL A 172 9.11 0.52 17.70
CA VAL A 172 8.53 -0.79 17.40
C VAL A 172 8.96 -1.75 18.51
N LEU A 173 7.99 -2.30 19.24
CA LEU A 173 8.27 -3.26 20.30
C LEU A 173 8.82 -4.54 19.66
N HIS A 174 9.91 -5.08 20.20
CA HIS A 174 10.54 -6.28 19.68
C HIS A 174 11.05 -7.14 20.84
N LYS A 175 10.91 -8.47 20.71
CA LYS A 175 11.42 -9.45 21.66
C LYS A 175 12.11 -10.58 20.90
N ARG A 176 13.29 -11.00 21.37
CA ARG A 176 13.95 -12.21 20.85
C ARG A 176 13.11 -13.43 21.18
N VAL A 177 12.93 -14.31 20.20
CA VAL A 177 12.25 -15.60 20.38
C VAL A 177 13.21 -16.75 20.13
N PRO A 178 13.00 -17.92 20.75
CA PRO A 178 13.84 -19.10 20.51
C PRO A 178 13.89 -19.44 19.02
N CYS A 179 15.09 -19.67 18.50
CA CYS A 179 15.36 -19.98 17.10
C CYS A 179 16.56 -20.93 17.00
N GLY A 180 16.85 -21.43 15.80
CA GLY A 180 18.01 -22.29 15.54
C GLY A 180 19.36 -21.63 15.88
N GLN A 181 20.42 -22.43 15.98
CA GLN A 181 21.74 -21.94 16.43
C GLN A 181 22.34 -20.84 15.54
N GLN A 182 22.05 -20.86 14.24
CA GLN A 182 22.65 -19.96 13.25
C GLN A 182 21.73 -18.81 12.80
N GLU A 183 20.46 -18.84 13.19
CA GLU A 183 19.48 -17.81 12.86
C GLU A 183 19.14 -16.99 14.11
N LYS A 184 18.59 -15.79 13.90
CA LYS A 184 18.04 -14.95 14.98
C LYS A 184 16.62 -14.54 14.64
N SER A 185 15.71 -14.70 15.60
CA SER A 185 14.30 -14.38 15.40
C SER A 185 13.81 -13.33 16.40
N LEU A 186 13.05 -12.36 15.90
CA LEU A 186 12.44 -11.28 16.65
C LEU A 186 10.93 -11.27 16.44
N LEU A 187 10.14 -11.33 17.51
CA LEU A 187 8.71 -11.04 17.47
C LEU A 187 8.52 -9.53 17.59
N LEU A 188 7.95 -8.92 16.56
CA LEU A 188 7.70 -7.49 16.47
C LEU A 188 6.22 -7.19 16.73
N THR A 189 5.95 -6.18 17.54
CA THR A 189 4.61 -5.61 17.76
C THR A 189 4.65 -4.12 17.46
N ALA A 190 4.02 -3.71 16.37
CA ALA A 190 3.92 -2.31 15.99
C ALA A 190 2.60 -1.71 16.48
N VAL A 191 2.69 -0.74 17.39
CA VAL A 191 1.53 -0.04 18.00
C VAL A 191 1.16 1.20 17.20
N GLU A 192 2.17 1.90 16.69
CA GLU A 192 2.04 3.13 15.91
C GLU A 192 2.90 3.07 14.64
N ASN A 193 2.59 3.93 13.67
CA ASN A 193 3.25 3.98 12.38
C ASN A 193 4.26 5.14 12.33
N THR A 194 5.49 4.85 12.74
CA THR A 194 6.57 5.84 12.92
C THR A 194 7.57 5.87 11.76
N TRP A 195 7.54 4.86 10.90
CA TRP A 195 8.48 4.72 9.77
C TRP A 195 7.98 5.42 8.49
N ILE A 196 6.72 5.86 8.45
CA ILE A 196 6.17 6.67 7.36
C ILE A 196 6.32 8.17 7.71
N HIS A 197 6.60 9.00 6.70
CA HIS A 197 6.91 10.43 6.83
C HIS A 197 8.18 10.77 7.63
N GLY A 198 8.99 9.80 8.07
CA GLY A 198 10.26 10.09 8.76
C GLY A 198 11.19 11.02 7.96
N ARG A 199 11.18 10.95 6.62
CA ARG A 199 11.91 11.92 5.76
C ARG A 199 11.32 13.32 5.82
N GLN A 200 9.99 13.44 5.81
CA GLN A 200 9.31 14.72 5.87
C GLN A 200 9.50 15.35 7.25
N LYS A 201 9.31 14.58 8.33
CA LYS A 201 9.56 15.01 9.71
C LYS A 201 11.02 15.43 9.94
N ARG A 202 12.01 14.73 9.36
CA ARG A 202 13.41 15.17 9.41
C ARG A 202 13.64 16.47 8.64
N ARG A 203 13.02 16.65 7.46
CA ARG A 203 13.11 17.91 6.70
C ARG A 203 12.44 19.08 7.42
N GLU A 204 11.31 18.82 8.10
CA GLU A 204 10.61 19.80 8.93
C GLU A 204 11.44 20.14 10.18
N GLN A 205 12.06 19.14 10.83
CA GLN A 205 12.98 19.37 11.95
C GLN A 205 14.25 20.12 11.53
N THR A 206 14.82 19.85 10.36
CA THR A 206 15.97 20.62 9.83
C THR A 206 15.56 22.04 9.44
N ARG A 207 14.32 22.25 8.98
CA ARG A 207 13.78 23.59 8.74
C ARG A 207 13.55 24.36 10.04
N ASN A 208 12.93 23.73 11.03
CA ASN A 208 12.69 24.34 12.33
C ASN A 208 14.00 24.58 13.11
N ALA A 209 14.98 23.69 13.03
CA ALA A 209 16.30 23.88 13.65
C ALA A 209 17.12 25.00 12.97
N GLY A 210 16.76 25.42 11.75
CA GLY A 210 17.33 26.60 11.10
C GLY A 210 16.69 27.92 11.52
N ASP A 211 15.55 27.88 12.22
CA ASP A 211 14.79 29.05 12.70
C ASP A 211 14.97 29.34 14.20
N GLU A 212 15.68 28.48 14.94
CA GLU A 212 15.91 28.61 16.39
C GLU A 212 17.22 29.38 16.75
N ASP A 213 17.50 30.50 16.09
CA ASP A 213 18.43 31.52 16.59
C ASP A 213 17.69 32.87 16.72
N LYS A 214 16.87 32.98 17.78
CA LYS A 214 16.42 34.21 18.47
C LYS A 214 15.49 33.86 19.66
N THR A 215 16.05 33.90 20.87
CA THR A 215 15.42 33.83 22.23
C THR A 215 14.57 35.05 22.61
N PRO A 216 13.91 35.16 23.81
CA PRO A 216 13.33 34.16 24.75
C PRO A 216 11.93 34.53 25.36
N ALA A 217 11.32 33.59 26.14
CA ALA A 217 10.32 33.67 27.26
C ALA A 217 9.11 34.66 27.20
N ASP A 218 7.87 34.36 27.59
CA ASP A 218 7.31 33.71 28.80
C ASP A 218 5.77 33.55 28.62
N ALA A 219 5.13 32.61 29.33
CA ALA A 219 3.74 32.64 29.85
C ALA A 219 3.14 31.23 30.09
N THR A 220 2.94 30.96 31.37
CA THR A 220 2.17 29.91 32.05
C THR A 220 0.70 29.77 31.61
N THR A 221 0.21 28.55 31.40
CA THR A 221 -1.16 28.13 31.84
C THR A 221 -1.25 26.61 32.07
N SER A 222 -1.87 26.24 33.20
CA SER A 222 -2.21 24.90 33.69
C SER A 222 -3.24 24.16 32.83
N ASP A 223 -3.16 22.82 32.78
CA ASP A 223 -4.35 21.96 32.72
C ASP A 223 -4.11 20.59 33.37
N ASN A 224 -5.08 20.16 34.18
CA ASN A 224 -5.08 19.00 35.06
C ASN A 224 -6.00 17.94 34.43
N GLY A 225 -5.43 16.86 33.89
CA GLY A 225 -6.19 15.76 33.30
C GLY A 225 -5.64 14.39 33.69
N ARG A 226 -6.27 13.76 34.69
CA ARG A 226 -6.03 12.38 35.16
C ARG A 226 -5.96 11.36 34.00
N PRO A 227 -5.01 10.42 33.97
CA PRO A 227 -5.09 9.27 33.10
C PRO A 227 -6.11 8.25 33.65
N GLY A 228 -7.15 7.99 32.87
CA GLY A 228 -8.07 6.87 33.08
C GLY A 228 -7.37 5.52 32.89
N THR A 229 -7.79 4.56 33.70
CA THR A 229 -7.35 3.16 33.78
C THR A 229 -7.37 2.44 32.42
N PRO A 230 -6.35 1.64 32.04
CA PRO A 230 -6.33 0.92 30.77
C PRO A 230 -7.13 -0.39 30.84
N SER A 231 -8.29 -0.43 30.19
CA SER A 231 -9.04 -1.65 29.92
C SER A 231 -8.45 -2.39 28.69
N GLY A 232 -7.59 -3.37 28.94
CA GLY A 232 -7.63 -4.72 28.37
C GLY A 232 -7.66 -5.01 26.86
N ASN A 233 -7.46 -4.04 25.95
CA ASN A 233 -7.21 -4.32 24.54
C ASN A 233 -6.00 -3.51 24.06
N GLU A 234 -4.82 -4.13 24.05
CA GLU A 234 -3.63 -3.51 23.47
C GLU A 234 -3.89 -3.20 21.99
N HIS A 235 -4.04 -1.92 21.66
CA HIS A 235 -4.26 -1.48 20.28
C HIS A 235 -2.95 -1.59 19.49
N PHE A 236 -2.82 -2.56 18.59
CA PHE A 236 -1.66 -2.70 17.70
C PHE A 236 -2.07 -2.65 16.21
N LEU A 237 -1.15 -2.18 15.37
CA LEU A 237 -1.31 -2.16 13.91
C LEU A 237 -1.07 -3.55 13.32
N PHE A 238 0.04 -4.19 13.69
CA PHE A 238 0.36 -5.56 13.32
C PHE A 238 1.42 -6.18 14.23
N LYS A 239 1.49 -7.51 14.20
CA LYS A 239 2.54 -8.35 14.75
C LYS A 239 3.18 -9.16 13.62
N CYS A 240 4.49 -9.29 13.64
CA CYS A 240 5.21 -10.12 12.67
C CYS A 240 6.44 -10.78 13.30
N LEU A 241 6.85 -11.90 12.74
CA LEU A 241 8.09 -12.58 13.10
C LEU A 241 9.16 -12.22 12.07
N LEU A 242 10.23 -11.56 12.52
CA LEU A 242 11.39 -11.23 11.70
C LEU A 242 12.49 -12.25 11.97
N ASN A 243 12.97 -12.91 10.93
CA ASN A 243 14.10 -13.82 10.99
C ASN A 243 15.29 -13.21 10.25
N VAL A 244 16.48 -13.34 10.85
CA VAL A 244 17.77 -13.05 10.24
C VAL A 244 18.48 -14.39 10.08
N ILE A 245 18.71 -14.79 8.84
CA ILE A 245 19.14 -16.14 8.48
C ILE A 245 20.43 -16.01 7.63
N PRO A 246 21.47 -16.82 7.88
CA PRO A 246 22.64 -16.85 7.01
C PRO A 246 22.27 -17.46 5.66
N GLU A 247 22.61 -16.78 4.56
CA GLU A 247 22.35 -17.22 3.19
C GLU A 247 23.69 -17.34 2.45
N GLY A 248 24.44 -18.41 2.76
CA GLY A 248 25.80 -18.60 2.26
C GLY A 248 26.75 -17.55 2.85
N ARG A 249 27.21 -16.60 2.02
CA ARG A 249 28.03 -15.44 2.45
C ARG A 249 27.20 -14.17 2.68
N ASP A 250 25.94 -14.21 2.28
CA ASP A 250 24.99 -13.13 2.44
C ASP A 250 24.15 -13.34 3.71
N VAL A 251 23.35 -12.34 4.07
CA VAL A 251 22.39 -12.45 5.17
C VAL A 251 20.98 -12.15 4.67
N GLY A 252 20.10 -13.14 4.81
CA GLY A 252 18.69 -13.03 4.50
C GLY A 252 17.90 -12.47 5.68
N ILE A 253 16.98 -11.54 5.40
CA ILE A 253 16.01 -11.03 6.36
C ILE A 253 14.62 -11.36 5.86
N GLU A 254 13.89 -12.15 6.64
CA GLU A 254 12.53 -12.59 6.33
C GLU A 254 11.53 -12.04 7.34
N MET A 255 10.38 -11.55 6.85
CA MET A 255 9.30 -11.10 7.72
C MET A 255 8.03 -11.90 7.45
N HIS A 256 7.56 -12.58 8.49
CA HIS A 256 6.39 -13.44 8.51
C HIS A 256 5.23 -12.74 9.20
N TRP A 257 4.10 -12.64 8.52
CA TRP A 257 2.89 -12.07 9.10
C TRP A 257 2.33 -12.98 10.19
N VAL A 258 2.06 -12.41 11.37
CA VAL A 258 1.39 -13.13 12.47
C VAL A 258 -0.05 -12.63 12.58
N GLU A 259 -0.23 -11.34 12.87
CA GLU A 259 -1.53 -10.75 13.18
C GLU A 259 -1.56 -9.27 12.78
N GLY A 260 -2.72 -8.68 12.54
CA GLY A 260 -2.84 -7.23 12.36
C GLY A 260 -3.96 -6.80 11.43
N GLN A 261 -4.10 -5.49 11.30
CA GLN A 261 -5.17 -4.88 10.50
C GLN A 261 -4.76 -4.70 9.03
N ASN A 262 -3.47 -4.46 8.75
CA ASN A 262 -3.00 -4.16 7.40
C ASN A 262 -1.58 -4.68 7.11
N LYS A 263 -1.48 -5.64 6.19
CA LYS A 263 -0.21 -6.23 5.70
C LYS A 263 0.70 -5.23 4.98
N ASP A 264 0.13 -4.18 4.38
CA ASP A 264 0.93 -3.16 3.70
C ASP A 264 1.85 -2.42 4.68
N LEU A 265 1.43 -2.27 5.95
CA LEU A 265 2.25 -1.64 7.00
C LEU A 265 3.51 -2.47 7.29
N MET A 266 3.40 -3.81 7.31
CA MET A 266 4.54 -4.70 7.42
C MET A 266 5.47 -4.58 6.22
N ASN A 267 4.93 -4.49 5.00
CA ASN A 267 5.76 -4.31 3.79
C ASN A 267 6.48 -2.94 3.77
N GLN A 268 5.83 -1.90 4.30
CA GLN A 268 6.45 -0.58 4.46
C GLN A 268 7.58 -0.62 5.49
N LEU A 269 7.38 -1.30 6.64
CA LEU A 269 8.45 -1.50 7.62
C LEU A 269 9.62 -2.29 7.02
N ARG A 270 9.34 -3.39 6.31
CA ARG A 270 10.35 -4.18 5.57
C ARG A 270 11.17 -3.31 4.61
N THR A 271 10.49 -2.45 3.85
CA THR A 271 11.12 -1.54 2.90
C THR A 271 11.94 -0.47 3.61
N TYR A 272 11.47 0.04 4.75
CA TYR A 272 12.21 0.96 5.59
C TYR A 272 13.50 0.32 6.10
N LEU A 273 13.41 -0.85 6.73
CA LEU A 273 14.56 -1.59 7.27
C LEU A 273 15.59 -1.87 6.18
N ARG A 274 15.16 -2.39 5.02
CA ARG A 274 16.05 -2.61 3.87
C ARG A 274 16.78 -1.34 3.45
N ASN A 275 16.07 -0.23 3.30
CA ASN A 275 16.65 1.03 2.87
C ASN A 275 17.59 1.63 3.93
N THR A 276 17.29 1.45 5.22
CA THR A 276 18.15 1.91 6.31
C THR A 276 19.44 1.11 6.34
N LEU A 277 19.37 -0.22 6.26
CA LEU A 277 20.54 -1.09 6.23
C LEU A 277 21.42 -0.80 5.00
N LEU A 278 20.83 -0.66 3.81
CA LEU A 278 21.58 -0.34 2.59
C LEU A 278 22.18 1.08 2.60
N LYS A 279 21.58 2.04 3.31
CA LYS A 279 22.16 3.40 3.43
C LYS A 279 23.33 3.46 4.40
N SER A 280 23.34 2.59 5.41
CA SER A 280 24.46 2.48 6.35
C SER A 280 25.71 1.88 5.69
N VAL A 281 25.57 1.23 4.51
CA VAL A 281 26.62 0.69 3.63
C VAL A 281 27.17 1.73 2.63
N GLY A 282 26.73 2.99 2.70
CA GLY A 282 27.17 4.04 1.74
C GLY A 282 27.72 5.28 2.42
N LYS A 283 28.12 5.17 3.69
CA LYS A 283 28.48 6.29 4.55
C LYS A 283 29.92 6.24 5.07
N VAL A 284 30.73 5.31 4.58
CA VAL A 284 32.16 5.21 4.86
C VAL A 284 32.97 5.75 3.68
#